data_AF-A0A0W0TJR1-F1
#
_entry.id   AF-A0A0W0TJR1-F1
#
_cell.length_a   1.000
_cell.length_b   1.000
_cell.length_c   1.000
_cell.angle_alpha   90.00
_cell.angle_beta   90.00
_cell.angle_gamma   90.00
#
_symmetry.space_group_name_H-M   'P 1'
#
loop_
_entity.id
_entity.type
_entity.pdbx_description
1 polymer ?
#
loop_
_entity_poly.entity_id
_entity_poly.type
_entity_poly.pdbx_seq_one_letter_code
_entity_poly.pdbx_strand_id
1 'polypeptide(L)'
;MKTLASVAAGEKLSHRGDLRIAGNVGSSASIEVAEGMLIIEGNVGEGARITVTLSETLRHSFSTTGVMHSGAAGSTEPRVRGGIQGMRSVGGKLVFIGPKIRSSLKLDGWHIGDVTVDNRISTDGALKCISPEKFLITAASSVLKSSSRGVATASSASSSSPEPAMVTAKIDGKIYTGANIWINGSMVSTKGMPTPGDISSARPSEAKPQSLPKLQIHGGIENQVSIFSDAAIEVNAIGEGCSIVSICQGITATTVGKATRLSADGAITVTVVEKNCTLTSHKEGVQFDRLANLVIVHARNAIECGDVGDNCVLTSHEYGLTAGNLGSGVEVYVKGAIKVRDVGAGSHFESEEYGLSAGNVADNVVILVRGEINIARAGSRCNILSTEYGISIDGDAGEHNHLVCRDAILVGNLGDNSLLRNEHGKIEVRGRTGKRCIIEAHDAVRLNDVDDETKIVSAHDAVTASKLGHRVTIRAISDIEVSSFSQSPDTCVLISECGKVRRPASEDILAPDVPKGCVSSARQSSLSFFGSSAAASSSSTASPSLSMEPPESLCCPITHELMNDPVICSLDFRTYDRELVTRWLKKHRRTPFNVDMKPEQQVDDILFPNLAIKAIIDAYKAFLANPDAASFYSCS
;
A
#
# COMPACT_ATOMS: atom_id res chain seq x y z
N MET A 1 8.54 38.03 26.55
CA MET A 1 8.02 38.19 25.18
C MET A 1 7.93 39.67 24.81
N LYS A 2 8.68 40.10 23.79
CA LYS A 2 8.61 41.47 23.23
C LYS A 2 7.40 41.56 22.31
N THR A 3 6.66 42.68 22.34
CA THR A 3 5.51 42.89 21.47
C THR A 3 5.73 44.08 20.54
N LEU A 4 5.47 43.92 19.25
CA LEU A 4 5.46 44.97 18.23
C LEU A 4 4.04 45.14 17.68
N ALA A 5 3.68 46.38 17.33
CA ALA A 5 2.38 46.66 16.74
C ALA A 5 2.26 46.12 15.30
N SER A 6 3.32 46.28 14.50
CA SER A 6 3.40 45.80 13.11
C SER A 6 4.86 45.84 12.65
N VAL A 7 5.16 45.27 11.48
CA VAL A 7 6.44 45.42 10.78
C VAL A 7 6.16 46.05 9.42
N ALA A 8 6.85 47.15 9.09
CA ALA A 8 6.62 47.87 7.84
C ALA A 8 7.13 47.10 6.61
N ALA A 9 6.64 47.47 5.42
CA ALA A 9 7.12 46.88 4.17
C ALA A 9 8.62 47.11 3.97
N GLY A 10 9.34 46.06 3.58
CA GLY A 10 10.80 46.08 3.40
C GLY A 10 11.62 46.24 4.68
N GLU A 11 10.98 46.33 5.86
CA GLU A 11 11.68 46.47 7.13
C GLU A 11 12.46 45.19 7.47
N LYS A 12 13.66 45.37 8.04
CA LYS A 12 14.47 44.26 8.56
C LYS A 12 14.42 44.28 10.08
N LEU A 13 13.93 43.20 10.66
CA LEU A 13 13.80 43.02 12.10
C LEU A 13 14.62 41.81 12.54
N SER A 14 15.55 42.02 13.48
CA SER A 14 16.28 40.95 14.16
C SER A 14 15.98 41.00 15.65
N HIS A 15 15.63 39.87 16.25
CA HIS A 15 15.27 39.76 17.66
C HIS A 15 15.74 38.44 18.27
N ARG A 16 16.12 38.46 19.55
CA ARG A 16 16.50 37.28 20.32
C ARG A 16 15.51 37.04 21.45
N GLY A 17 15.03 35.81 21.57
CA GLY A 17 13.95 35.40 22.49
C GLY A 17 12.55 35.58 21.87
N ASP A 18 11.51 35.47 22.70
CA ASP A 18 10.13 35.47 22.20
C ASP A 18 9.69 36.82 21.65
N LEU A 19 9.05 36.78 20.48
CA LEU A 19 8.51 37.94 19.76
C LEU A 19 7.03 37.74 19.42
N ARG A 20 6.22 38.76 19.67
CA ARG A 20 4.83 38.86 19.22
C ARG A 20 4.65 40.08 18.33
N ILE A 21 4.00 39.93 17.19
CA ILE A 21 3.62 41.00 16.28
C ILE A 21 2.08 41.04 16.26
N ALA A 22 1.50 42.05 16.88
CA ALA A 22 0.05 42.17 17.06
C ALA A 22 -0.71 42.54 15.77
N GLY A 23 0.01 43.02 14.76
CA GLY A 23 -0.55 43.44 13.47
C GLY A 23 0.13 42.73 12.30
N ASN A 24 0.09 43.37 11.13
CA ASN A 24 0.60 42.79 9.90
C ASN A 24 2.13 42.89 9.80
N VAL A 25 2.70 41.96 9.05
CA VAL A 25 4.06 42.04 8.51
C VAL A 25 3.95 42.53 7.07
N GLY A 26 4.55 43.68 6.76
CA GLY A 26 4.49 44.28 5.43
C GLY A 26 5.20 43.44 4.36
N SER A 27 4.86 43.70 3.10
CA SER A 27 5.46 43.05 1.94
C SER A 27 6.99 43.18 1.93
N SER A 28 7.69 42.12 1.53
CA SER A 28 9.16 42.06 1.46
C SER A 28 9.89 42.34 2.78
N ALA A 29 9.20 42.34 3.92
CA ALA A 29 9.85 42.44 5.22
C ALA A 29 10.72 41.21 5.51
N SER A 30 11.79 41.39 6.28
CA SER A 30 12.71 40.32 6.68
C SER A 30 12.74 40.23 8.20
N ILE A 31 12.27 39.11 8.75
CA ILE A 31 12.20 38.88 10.20
C ILE A 31 13.12 37.72 10.57
N GLU A 32 14.03 37.96 11.50
CA GLU A 32 14.93 36.96 12.06
C GLU A 32 14.70 36.88 13.57
N VAL A 33 14.26 35.72 14.06
CA VAL A 33 14.08 35.44 15.49
C VAL A 33 15.00 34.31 15.91
N ALA A 34 15.92 34.61 16.82
CA ALA A 34 16.84 33.63 17.40
C ALA A 34 16.38 33.22 18.81
N GLU A 35 16.40 31.92 19.09
CA GLU A 35 16.17 31.34 20.42
C GLU A 35 14.81 31.70 21.05
N GLY A 36 13.73 31.72 20.25
CA GLY A 36 12.42 32.08 20.77
C GLY A 36 11.25 31.66 19.90
N MET A 37 10.06 31.92 20.43
CA MET A 37 8.78 31.79 19.75
C MET A 37 8.47 33.04 18.92
N LEU A 38 7.81 32.88 17.76
CA LEU A 38 7.27 33.99 16.98
C LEU A 38 5.77 33.81 16.82
N ILE A 39 5.00 34.80 17.28
CA ILE A 39 3.54 34.88 17.10
C ILE A 39 3.23 36.10 16.24
N ILE A 40 2.52 35.92 15.13
CA ILE A 40 2.02 36.98 14.26
C ILE A 40 0.49 36.90 14.26
N GLU A 41 -0.16 37.95 14.76
CA GLU A 41 -1.63 38.00 14.83
C GLU A 41 -2.28 38.47 13.53
N GLY A 42 -1.56 39.28 12.74
CA GLY A 42 -2.00 39.77 11.44
C GLY A 42 -1.54 38.90 10.26
N ASN A 43 -1.65 39.48 9.06
CA ASN A 43 -1.24 38.86 7.81
C ASN A 43 0.27 39.04 7.58
N VAL A 44 0.86 38.12 6.80
CA VAL A 44 2.23 38.22 6.28
C VAL A 44 2.17 38.60 4.82
N GLY A 45 2.65 39.80 4.50
CA GLY A 45 2.59 40.38 3.17
C GLY A 45 3.50 39.70 2.13
N GLU A 46 3.19 39.92 0.85
CA GLU A 46 3.87 39.30 -0.29
C GLU A 46 5.40 39.44 -0.24
N GLY A 47 6.10 38.36 -0.56
CA GLY A 47 7.56 38.33 -0.66
C GLY A 47 8.30 38.46 0.67
N ALA A 48 7.60 38.44 1.81
CA ALA A 48 8.24 38.48 3.13
C ALA A 48 9.13 37.24 3.37
N ARG A 49 10.14 37.41 4.22
CA ARG A 49 11.09 36.38 4.61
C ARG A 49 11.12 36.25 6.13
N ILE A 50 10.84 35.06 6.64
CA ILE A 50 10.81 34.80 8.08
C ILE A 50 11.76 33.65 8.39
N THR A 51 12.69 33.90 9.29
CA THR A 51 13.65 32.91 9.80
C THR A 51 13.49 32.80 11.31
N VAL A 52 13.15 31.61 11.81
CA VAL A 52 13.06 31.32 13.25
C VAL A 52 14.02 30.19 13.60
N THR A 53 15.07 30.50 14.35
CA THR A 53 16.11 29.54 14.73
C THR A 53 16.01 29.22 16.21
N LEU A 54 15.96 27.94 16.58
CA LEU A 54 15.98 27.50 17.98
C LEU A 54 17.41 27.25 18.46
N SER A 55 17.69 27.51 19.74
CA SER A 55 18.99 27.15 20.33
C SER A 55 19.18 25.63 20.35
N GLU A 56 20.43 25.16 20.30
CA GLU A 56 20.75 23.73 20.42
C GLU A 56 20.20 23.12 21.71
N THR A 57 20.27 23.88 22.82
CA THR A 57 19.71 23.46 24.11
C THR A 57 18.22 23.18 24.03
N LEU A 58 17.45 24.03 23.34
CA LEU A 58 16.03 23.82 23.11
C LEU A 58 15.81 22.64 22.16
N ARG A 59 16.53 22.55 21.04
CA ARG A 59 16.42 21.41 20.10
C ARG A 59 16.62 20.06 20.81
N HIS A 60 17.66 19.93 21.64
CA HIS A 60 17.95 18.70 22.36
C HIS A 60 16.94 18.37 23.46
N SER A 61 16.37 19.38 24.11
CA SER A 61 15.35 19.17 25.14
C SER A 61 14.07 18.52 24.59
N PHE A 62 13.81 18.65 23.28
CA PHE A 62 12.60 18.11 22.65
C PHE A 62 12.82 16.77 21.95
N SER A 63 14.02 16.52 21.40
CA SER A 63 14.36 15.26 20.73
C SER A 63 14.22 14.02 21.62
N THR A 64 14.18 14.16 22.95
CA THR A 64 14.09 13.05 23.91
C THR A 64 12.66 12.62 24.23
N THR A 65 11.63 13.30 23.70
CA THR A 65 10.22 13.01 24.04
C THR A 65 9.42 12.23 22.98
N GLY A 66 10.05 11.83 21.87
CA GLY A 66 9.41 11.22 20.68
C GLY A 66 8.92 9.77 20.79
N VAL A 67 8.34 9.36 21.93
CA VAL A 67 7.56 8.12 22.04
C VAL A 67 6.20 8.43 22.68
N MET A 68 5.34 9.17 21.98
CA MET A 68 3.91 9.23 22.27
C MET A 68 3.14 9.01 20.97
N HIS A 69 2.53 7.83 20.83
CA HIS A 69 1.60 7.53 19.74
C HIS A 69 0.20 8.05 20.11
N SER A 70 -0.34 8.92 19.27
CA SER A 70 -1.76 9.26 19.20
C SER A 70 -2.51 8.19 18.41
N GLY A 71 -3.37 7.41 19.06
CA GLY A 71 -4.25 6.45 18.38
C GLY A 71 -5.67 7.00 18.24
N ALA A 72 -6.11 7.19 17.01
CA ALA A 72 -7.50 7.49 16.66
C ALA A 72 -8.37 6.23 16.71
N ALA A 73 -9.64 6.41 17.07
CA ALA A 73 -10.62 5.36 17.26
C ALA A 73 -11.33 4.99 15.94
N GLY A 74 -11.63 3.70 15.72
CA GLY A 74 -12.68 3.31 14.79
C GLY A 74 -12.56 1.94 14.12
N SER A 75 -13.52 1.08 14.44
CA SER A 75 -14.07 -0.03 13.63
C SER A 75 -13.47 -1.46 13.76
N THR A 76 -14.26 -2.27 14.48
CA THR A 76 -14.83 -3.60 14.16
C THR A 76 -13.99 -4.69 13.48
N GLU A 77 -13.96 -5.84 14.15
CA GLU A 77 -13.40 -7.15 13.77
C GLU A 77 -13.83 -7.66 12.37
N PRO A 78 -13.11 -8.63 11.77
CA PRO A 78 -13.41 -10.03 12.10
C PRO A 78 -12.19 -10.97 12.31
N ARG A 79 -12.50 -12.05 13.04
CA ARG A 79 -11.72 -13.25 13.38
C ARG A 79 -11.13 -14.00 12.16
N VAL A 80 -9.90 -14.53 12.29
CA VAL A 80 -9.52 -15.84 11.71
C VAL A 80 -8.54 -16.58 12.66
N ARG A 81 -8.78 -17.89 12.79
CA ARG A 81 -8.10 -18.91 13.61
C ARG A 81 -6.90 -19.53 12.90
N GLY A 82 -5.95 -20.00 13.70
CA GLY A 82 -5.04 -21.11 13.40
C GLY A 82 -3.76 -20.66 12.70
N GLY A 83 -2.56 -21.09 13.06
CA GLY A 83 -2.12 -22.17 13.93
C GLY A 83 -0.85 -22.72 13.28
N ILE A 84 0.32 -22.61 13.90
CA ILE A 84 1.50 -23.35 13.44
C ILE A 84 2.27 -23.93 14.62
N GLN A 85 2.66 -25.16 14.35
CA GLN A 85 3.17 -26.23 15.16
C GLN A 85 4.70 -26.31 14.94
N GLY A 86 5.46 -26.37 16.04
CA GLY A 86 6.74 -27.08 16.17
C GLY A 86 7.99 -26.57 15.41
N MET A 87 9.05 -26.24 16.17
CA MET A 87 10.30 -27.02 16.17
C MET A 87 11.23 -26.60 17.32
N ARG A 88 11.89 -27.60 17.91
CA ARG A 88 12.85 -27.48 19.03
C ARG A 88 14.22 -27.03 18.52
N SER A 89 14.87 -26.13 19.25
CA SER A 89 16.33 -26.09 19.39
C SER A 89 16.72 -25.58 20.78
N VAL A 90 17.75 -26.20 21.34
CA VAL A 90 18.25 -26.04 22.71
C VAL A 90 19.32 -24.96 22.73
N GLY A 91 19.15 -23.98 23.63
CA GLY A 91 20.24 -23.13 24.12
C GLY A 91 20.63 -21.94 23.22
N GLY A 92 20.05 -20.78 23.49
CA GLY A 92 20.55 -19.49 23.00
C GLY A 92 19.43 -18.53 22.61
N LYS A 93 19.40 -17.35 23.24
CA LYS A 93 18.44 -16.26 23.04
C LYS A 93 18.13 -15.98 21.55
N LEU A 94 16.85 -15.96 21.21
CA LEU A 94 16.31 -15.45 19.93
C LEU A 94 15.36 -14.28 20.23
N VAL A 95 15.58 -13.14 19.57
CA VAL A 95 14.71 -11.96 19.60
C VAL A 95 14.03 -11.88 18.23
N PHE A 96 12.71 -11.95 18.18
CA PHE A 96 11.91 -11.72 16.97
C PHE A 96 11.26 -10.34 17.03
N ILE A 97 11.34 -9.58 15.94
CA ILE A 97 10.59 -8.34 15.71
C ILE A 97 9.73 -8.55 14.47
N GLY A 98 8.41 -8.39 14.64
CA GLY A 98 7.42 -8.36 13.57
C GLY A 98 6.14 -7.65 14.06
N PRO A 99 5.37 -7.01 13.18
CA PRO A 99 4.21 -6.22 13.58
C PRO A 99 3.06 -7.16 13.92
N LYS A 100 2.47 -6.94 15.11
CA LYS A 100 1.42 -7.75 15.75
C LYS A 100 1.90 -9.09 16.34
N ILE A 101 2.69 -8.99 17.42
CA ILE A 101 2.48 -9.64 18.74
C ILE A 101 3.71 -9.25 19.59
N ARG A 102 3.49 -8.63 20.77
CA ARG A 102 4.56 -8.49 21.78
C ARG A 102 4.97 -9.88 22.25
N SER A 103 6.27 -10.18 22.19
CA SER A 103 6.83 -11.44 22.64
C SER A 103 6.64 -11.63 24.15
N SER A 104 6.18 -12.81 24.55
CA SER A 104 6.06 -13.18 25.97
C SER A 104 7.01 -14.31 26.32
N LEU A 105 7.90 -14.07 27.26
CA LEU A 105 8.49 -15.15 28.04
C LEU A 105 7.40 -15.67 29.00
N LYS A 106 6.94 -16.90 28.80
CA LYS A 106 5.99 -17.59 29.68
C LYS A 106 6.72 -18.66 30.46
N LEU A 107 6.54 -18.67 31.78
CA LEU A 107 6.87 -19.81 32.64
C LEU A 107 5.61 -20.20 33.42
N ASP A 108 5.15 -21.45 33.30
CA ASP A 108 3.99 -22.00 34.02
C ASP A 108 2.68 -21.16 33.96
N GLY A 109 2.41 -20.51 32.82
CA GLY A 109 1.23 -19.67 32.63
C GLY A 109 1.36 -18.23 33.17
N TRP A 110 2.54 -17.84 33.66
CA TRP A 110 2.85 -16.49 34.12
C TRP A 110 3.66 -15.71 33.08
N HIS A 111 3.29 -14.46 32.85
CA HIS A 111 4.00 -13.52 31.97
C HIS A 111 5.03 -12.73 32.76
N ILE A 112 6.28 -12.74 32.29
CA ILE A 112 7.43 -12.10 32.93
C ILE A 112 7.91 -10.93 32.06
N GLY A 113 7.28 -9.76 32.14
CA GLY A 113 7.72 -8.52 31.47
C GLY A 113 6.77 -7.89 30.44
N ASP A 114 7.17 -6.72 29.93
CA ASP A 114 6.38 -5.64 29.28
C ASP A 114 5.15 -6.06 28.47
N VAL A 115 4.04 -6.26 29.17
CA VAL A 115 2.73 -6.51 28.57
C VAL A 115 2.14 -5.19 28.08
N THR A 116 1.80 -5.07 26.78
CA THR A 116 0.68 -4.22 26.35
C THR A 116 -0.51 -5.08 26.03
N VAL A 117 -1.61 -4.79 26.71
CA VAL A 117 -2.96 -5.13 26.27
C VAL A 117 -3.53 -3.86 25.65
N ASP A 118 -3.85 -3.88 24.36
CA ASP A 118 -4.47 -2.77 23.62
C ASP A 118 -3.78 -1.40 23.78
N ASN A 119 -2.45 -1.37 23.91
CA ASN A 119 -1.68 -0.15 24.22
C ASN A 119 -2.02 0.53 25.57
N ARG A 120 -2.81 -0.13 26.45
CA ARG A 120 -3.31 0.47 27.70
C ARG A 120 -2.42 0.24 28.90
N ILE A 121 -1.68 -0.86 28.93
CA ILE A 121 -0.86 -1.27 30.09
C ILE A 121 0.60 -1.41 29.64
N SER A 122 1.57 -1.00 30.46
CA SER A 122 2.99 -1.33 30.33
C SER A 122 3.55 -1.51 31.73
N THR A 123 4.30 -2.56 32.03
CA THR A 123 4.77 -2.81 33.40
C THR A 123 6.06 -3.61 33.46
N ASP A 124 6.91 -3.28 34.44
CA ASP A 124 8.11 -4.02 34.83
C ASP A 124 7.82 -5.28 35.69
N GLY A 125 6.54 -5.48 36.06
CA GLY A 125 6.07 -6.55 36.92
C GLY A 125 5.46 -7.74 36.16
N ALA A 126 5.16 -8.80 36.92
CA ALA A 126 4.38 -9.93 36.45
C ALA A 126 2.88 -9.59 36.47
N LEU A 127 2.20 -9.73 35.33
CA LEU A 127 0.76 -9.51 35.19
C LEU A 127 -0.01 -10.83 35.34
N LYS A 128 -0.97 -10.87 36.26
CA LYS A 128 -1.87 -12.00 36.50
C LYS A 128 -3.31 -11.59 36.20
N CYS A 129 -3.96 -12.29 35.26
CA CYS A 129 -5.40 -12.18 35.04
C CYS A 129 -6.15 -12.96 36.14
N ILE A 130 -7.03 -12.29 36.88
CA ILE A 130 -7.88 -12.90 37.92
C ILE A 130 -9.28 -13.20 37.36
N SER A 131 -9.79 -12.31 36.50
CA SER A 131 -11.05 -12.45 35.77
C SER A 131 -11.04 -11.53 34.54
N PRO A 132 -12.01 -11.60 33.61
CA PRO A 132 -12.02 -10.75 32.41
C PRO A 132 -11.86 -9.24 32.66
N GLU A 133 -12.29 -8.77 33.84
CA GLU A 133 -12.21 -7.35 34.22
C GLU A 133 -11.18 -7.07 35.34
N LYS A 134 -10.48 -8.09 35.85
CA LYS A 134 -9.58 -7.95 37.01
C LYS A 134 -8.19 -8.48 36.74
N PHE A 135 -7.19 -7.61 36.92
CA PHE A 135 -5.78 -7.93 36.76
C PHE A 135 -4.98 -7.51 37.98
N LEU A 136 -3.88 -8.22 38.25
CA LEU A 136 -2.96 -7.95 39.33
C LEU A 136 -1.53 -7.89 38.78
N ILE A 137 -0.79 -6.84 39.10
CA ILE A 137 0.63 -6.70 38.78
C ILE A 137 1.45 -6.83 40.06
N THR A 138 2.44 -7.72 40.06
CA THR A 138 3.32 -8.01 41.22
C THR A 138 4.78 -8.08 40.80
N ALA A 139 5.73 -7.85 41.71
CA ALA A 139 7.16 -7.93 41.39
C ALA A 139 7.57 -9.33 40.89
N ALA A 140 8.33 -9.39 39.80
CA ALA A 140 8.74 -10.64 39.15
C ALA A 140 9.47 -11.61 40.10
N SER A 141 10.20 -11.09 41.10
CA SER A 141 10.92 -11.88 42.10
C SER A 141 10.03 -12.60 43.13
N SER A 142 8.77 -12.19 43.28
CA SER A 142 7.85 -12.76 44.26
C SER A 142 7.17 -14.07 43.80
N VAL A 143 7.14 -14.32 42.49
CA VAL A 143 6.43 -15.46 41.87
C VAL A 143 7.20 -16.79 42.05
N LEU A 144 8.53 -16.75 42.18
CA LEU A 144 9.40 -17.94 42.21
C LEU A 144 9.42 -18.70 43.55
N LYS A 145 8.79 -18.21 44.63
CA LYS A 145 8.90 -18.82 45.97
C LYS A 145 7.79 -19.83 46.33
N SER A 146 6.85 -20.13 45.43
CA SER A 146 5.63 -20.89 45.81
C SER A 146 5.52 -22.34 45.32
N SER A 147 6.49 -22.89 44.57
CA SER A 147 6.33 -24.22 43.93
C SER A 147 7.35 -25.31 44.27
N SER A 148 8.30 -25.14 45.18
CA SER A 148 9.20 -26.23 45.60
C SER A 148 8.74 -26.92 46.91
N ARG A 149 8.05 -28.06 46.79
CA ARG A 149 8.01 -29.07 47.86
C ARG A 149 9.27 -29.92 47.76
N GLY A 150 10.20 -29.79 48.71
CA GLY A 150 11.32 -30.72 48.82
C GLY A 150 12.41 -30.32 49.81
N VAL A 151 12.38 -30.97 50.98
CA VAL A 151 13.49 -31.30 51.90
C VAL A 151 14.25 -30.14 52.55
N ALA A 152 14.09 -30.05 53.88
CA ALA A 152 14.76 -29.12 54.77
C ALA A 152 16.23 -29.48 55.00
N THR A 153 17.10 -28.47 54.97
CA THR A 153 18.31 -28.40 55.81
C THR A 153 18.37 -27.02 56.44
N ALA A 154 18.51 -27.01 57.77
CA ALA A 154 18.51 -25.81 58.59
C ALA A 154 19.89 -25.13 58.53
N SER A 155 19.90 -23.83 58.23
CA SER A 155 20.98 -22.95 58.66
C SER A 155 20.44 -21.55 58.94
N SER A 156 20.86 -21.03 60.08
CA SER A 156 20.56 -19.75 60.70
C SER A 156 21.07 -18.57 59.86
N ALA A 157 20.18 -17.61 59.55
CA ALA A 157 20.57 -16.28 59.09
C ALA A 157 19.52 -15.23 59.48
N SER A 158 20.02 -14.04 59.77
CA SER A 158 19.44 -12.90 60.49
C SER A 158 18.12 -12.34 59.95
N SER A 159 17.22 -12.00 60.87
CA SER A 159 15.95 -11.30 60.65
C SER A 159 16.17 -9.83 60.24
N SER A 160 16.15 -9.58 58.94
CA SER A 160 15.68 -8.30 58.39
C SER A 160 14.57 -8.65 57.40
N SER A 161 13.35 -8.17 57.64
CA SER A 161 12.23 -8.39 56.73
C SER A 161 12.58 -7.74 55.39
N PRO A 162 12.67 -8.50 54.29
CA PRO A 162 12.94 -7.89 52.98
C PRO A 162 11.78 -6.96 52.65
N GLU A 163 12.10 -5.69 52.41
CA GLU A 163 11.10 -4.73 51.92
C GLU A 163 10.48 -5.28 50.63
N PRO A 164 9.14 -5.20 50.47
CA PRO A 164 8.48 -5.73 49.29
C PRO A 164 8.99 -4.99 48.05
N ALA A 165 9.48 -5.75 47.06
CA ALA A 165 9.90 -5.18 45.79
C ALA A 165 8.71 -4.42 45.14
N MET A 166 8.94 -3.15 44.80
CA MET A 166 7.95 -2.29 44.18
C MET A 166 7.88 -2.58 42.68
N VAL A 167 6.67 -2.57 42.11
CA VAL A 167 6.45 -2.59 40.66
C VAL A 167 5.92 -1.27 40.16
N THR A 168 6.26 -0.95 38.92
CA THR A 168 5.78 0.23 38.20
C THR A 168 4.95 -0.21 36.99
N ALA A 169 3.81 0.43 36.79
CA ALA A 169 2.97 0.22 35.63
C ALA A 169 2.42 1.53 35.08
N LYS A 170 2.48 1.71 33.77
CA LYS A 170 1.79 2.77 33.05
C LYS A 170 0.45 2.22 32.55
N ILE A 171 -0.66 2.72 33.09
CA ILE A 171 -2.03 2.31 32.76
C ILE A 171 -2.79 3.54 32.27
N ASP A 172 -3.33 3.51 31.04
CA ASP A 172 -4.03 4.62 30.39
C ASP A 172 -3.22 5.95 30.47
N GLY A 173 -1.90 5.85 30.25
CA GLY A 173 -0.98 6.99 30.29
C GLY A 173 -0.48 7.39 31.67
N LYS A 174 -1.11 6.93 32.76
CA LYS A 174 -0.75 7.27 34.15
C LYS A 174 0.19 6.22 34.75
N ILE A 175 1.19 6.65 35.51
CA ILE A 175 2.17 5.78 36.17
C ILE A 175 1.70 5.43 37.59
N TYR A 176 1.69 4.16 37.92
CA TYR A 176 1.33 3.58 39.22
C TYR A 176 2.52 2.81 39.76
N THR A 177 2.88 3.01 41.02
CA THR A 177 3.99 2.29 41.67
C THR A 177 3.51 1.72 43.00
N GLY A 178 3.73 0.42 43.23
CA GLY A 178 3.28 -0.26 44.45
C GLY A 178 3.79 -1.69 44.53
N ALA A 179 3.74 -2.32 45.71
CA ALA A 179 4.07 -3.75 45.84
C ALA A 179 3.09 -4.64 45.06
N ASN A 180 1.83 -4.21 44.96
CA ASN A 180 0.77 -4.84 44.17
C ASN A 180 -0.09 -3.74 43.52
N ILE A 181 -0.27 -3.80 42.20
CA ILE A 181 -1.17 -2.90 41.47
C ILE A 181 -2.39 -3.71 41.00
N TRP A 182 -3.57 -3.35 41.50
CA TRP A 182 -4.84 -4.01 41.17
C TRP A 182 -5.59 -3.18 40.13
N ILE A 183 -6.02 -3.82 39.06
CA ILE A 183 -6.84 -3.23 37.99
C ILE A 183 -8.20 -3.91 38.04
N ASN A 184 -9.27 -3.13 38.15
CA ASN A 184 -10.66 -3.60 38.08
C ASN A 184 -11.45 -2.68 37.14
N GLY A 185 -11.56 -3.08 35.86
CA GLY A 185 -12.10 -2.20 34.81
C GLY A 185 -11.25 -0.92 34.67
N SER A 186 -11.88 0.24 34.87
CA SER A 186 -11.22 1.56 34.84
C SER A 186 -10.55 1.97 36.17
N MET A 187 -10.77 1.21 37.26
CA MET A 187 -10.19 1.52 38.55
C MET A 187 -8.83 0.86 38.73
N VAL A 188 -7.83 1.65 39.09
CA VAL A 188 -6.50 1.16 39.49
C VAL A 188 -6.26 1.49 40.96
N SER A 189 -5.85 0.50 41.76
CA SER A 189 -5.55 0.69 43.19
C SER A 189 -4.24 0.02 43.59
N THR A 190 -3.44 0.70 44.41
CA THR A 190 -2.23 0.15 45.02
C THR A 190 -2.51 -0.11 46.49
N LYS A 191 -2.71 -1.38 46.89
CA LYS A 191 -2.89 -1.71 48.31
C LYS A 191 -1.60 -1.39 49.06
N GLY A 192 -1.65 -0.40 49.97
CA GLY A 192 -0.52 -0.03 50.84
C GLY A 192 -0.27 1.46 51.02
N MET A 193 -0.96 2.34 50.27
CA MET A 193 -0.93 3.79 50.53
C MET A 193 -2.32 4.26 50.98
N PRO A 194 -2.41 5.10 52.03
CA PRO A 194 -3.68 5.70 52.42
C PRO A 194 -4.21 6.54 51.25
N THR A 195 -5.54 6.51 51.09
CA THR A 195 -6.29 7.43 50.22
C THR A 195 -5.80 8.86 50.41
N PRO A 196 -5.65 9.66 49.33
CA PRO A 196 -5.30 11.07 49.47
C PRO A 196 -6.47 11.80 50.14
N GLY A 197 -6.41 11.88 51.47
CA GLY A 197 -7.07 12.91 52.24
C GLY A 197 -6.25 14.20 52.13
N ASP A 198 -6.97 15.31 52.05
CA ASP A 198 -6.48 16.68 51.96
C ASP A 198 -5.24 16.95 52.82
N ILE A 199 -4.09 17.10 52.18
CA ILE A 199 -2.92 17.75 52.77
C ILE A 199 -2.57 18.92 51.86
N SER A 200 -3.16 20.07 52.19
CA SER A 200 -2.66 21.37 51.78
C SER A 200 -1.32 21.63 52.51
N SER A 201 -0.21 21.20 51.93
CA SER A 201 1.08 21.79 52.21
C SER A 201 1.78 22.10 50.90
N ALA A 202 2.05 23.38 50.71
CA ALA A 202 2.58 23.97 49.49
C ALA A 202 3.91 23.32 49.10
N ARG A 203 3.87 22.41 48.12
CA ARG A 203 5.02 22.19 47.23
C ARG A 203 5.09 23.37 46.26
N PRO A 204 6.27 23.92 45.96
CA PRO A 204 6.39 24.92 44.90
C PRO A 204 5.84 24.28 43.64
N SER A 205 4.84 24.94 43.04
CA SER A 205 4.14 24.43 41.86
C SER A 205 5.17 23.98 40.82
N GLU A 206 5.20 22.68 40.51
CA GLU A 206 5.93 22.18 39.35
C GLU A 206 5.50 23.05 38.16
N ALA A 207 6.45 23.82 37.64
CA ALA A 207 6.20 24.76 36.57
C ALA A 207 5.54 23.99 35.43
N LYS A 208 4.36 24.47 34.99
CA LYS A 208 3.64 23.87 33.86
C LYS A 208 4.64 23.59 32.74
N PRO A 209 4.60 22.40 32.11
CA PRO A 209 5.50 22.06 31.01
C PRO A 209 5.45 23.20 30.00
N GLN A 210 6.61 23.82 29.75
CA GLN A 210 6.71 24.89 28.77
C GLN A 210 6.23 24.34 27.43
N SER A 211 5.23 24.98 26.85
CA SER A 211 4.73 24.64 25.51
C SER A 211 5.88 24.69 24.52
N LEU A 212 5.90 23.73 23.59
CA LEU A 212 6.90 23.68 22.52
C LEU A 212 7.00 25.04 21.81
N PRO A 213 8.21 25.49 21.44
CA PRO A 213 8.37 26.66 20.60
C PRO A 213 7.59 26.45 19.29
N LYS A 214 6.81 27.46 18.89
CA LYS A 214 6.00 27.43 17.67
C LYS A 214 6.16 28.74 16.92
N LEU A 215 6.12 28.67 15.59
CA LEU A 215 5.82 29.82 14.75
C LEU A 215 4.31 29.79 14.50
N GLN A 216 3.59 30.74 15.09
CA GLN A 216 2.14 30.86 14.93
C GLN A 216 1.81 32.10 14.10
N ILE A 217 1.08 31.92 13.01
CA ILE A 217 0.58 33.01 12.16
C ILE A 217 -0.94 32.86 12.08
N HIS A 218 -1.66 33.74 12.79
CA HIS A 218 -3.12 33.69 12.86
C HIS A 218 -3.78 34.26 11.60
N GLY A 219 -3.14 35.25 10.95
CA GLY A 219 -3.58 35.77 9.66
C GLY A 219 -3.21 34.85 8.49
N GLY A 220 -3.47 35.33 7.28
CA GLY A 220 -3.03 34.69 6.05
C GLY A 220 -1.59 35.04 5.70
N ILE A 221 -0.93 34.11 5.02
CA ILE A 221 0.34 34.36 4.32
C ILE A 221 -0.01 34.68 2.86
N GLU A 222 0.42 35.83 2.36
CA GLU A 222 0.27 36.22 0.96
C GLU A 222 1.23 35.44 0.04
N ASN A 223 1.40 35.87 -1.21
CA ASN A 223 2.15 35.12 -2.21
C ASN A 223 3.67 35.24 -2.02
N GLN A 224 4.41 34.27 -2.57
CA GLN A 224 5.88 34.29 -2.67
C GLN A 224 6.61 34.49 -1.34
N VAL A 225 5.97 34.15 -0.22
CA VAL A 225 6.58 34.24 1.12
C VAL A 225 7.50 33.05 1.35
N SER A 226 8.67 33.32 1.92
CA SER A 226 9.65 32.30 2.32
C SER A 226 9.72 32.22 3.83
N ILE A 227 9.46 31.03 4.38
CA ILE A 227 9.54 30.77 5.82
C ILE A 227 10.53 29.63 6.06
N PHE A 228 11.46 29.86 6.97
CA PHE A 228 12.39 28.86 7.47
C PHE A 228 12.28 28.82 8.99
N SER A 229 11.97 27.66 9.56
CA SER A 229 11.82 27.50 10.99
C SER A 229 12.42 26.20 11.51
N ASP A 230 13.07 26.25 12.65
CA ASP A 230 13.40 25.05 13.44
C ASP A 230 12.22 24.62 14.33
N ALA A 231 11.13 25.38 14.37
CA ALA A 231 9.96 25.13 15.22
C ALA A 231 8.78 24.55 14.40
N ALA A 232 7.75 24.07 15.08
CA ALA A 232 6.47 23.77 14.42
C ALA A 232 5.88 25.05 13.84
N ILE A 233 5.30 24.93 12.65
CA ILE A 233 4.69 26.03 11.93
C ILE A 233 3.17 25.80 11.93
N GLU A 234 2.43 26.72 12.53
CA GLU A 234 0.97 26.75 12.53
C GLU A 234 0.51 28.03 11.83
N VAL A 235 -0.11 27.87 10.66
CA VAL A 235 -0.52 28.98 9.81
C VAL A 235 -1.97 28.76 9.39
N ASN A 236 -2.76 29.81 9.26
CA ASN A 236 -4.15 29.63 8.84
C ASN A 236 -4.24 29.31 7.33
N ALA A 237 -3.75 30.21 6.48
CA ALA A 237 -3.77 30.07 5.04
C ALA A 237 -2.41 30.44 4.44
N ILE A 238 -1.95 29.69 3.45
CA ILE A 238 -0.73 29.94 2.70
C ILE A 238 -1.10 30.33 1.26
N GLY A 239 -0.56 31.45 0.80
CA GLY A 239 -0.75 31.96 -0.56
C GLY A 239 -0.06 31.14 -1.64
N GLU A 240 0.05 31.71 -2.83
CA GLU A 240 0.63 31.05 -4.01
C GLU A 240 2.16 31.24 -4.06
N GLY A 241 2.86 30.20 -4.54
CA GLY A 241 4.30 30.26 -4.78
C GLY A 241 5.16 30.40 -3.52
N CYS A 242 4.62 30.02 -2.35
CA CYS A 242 5.35 30.08 -1.09
C CYS A 242 6.36 28.94 -0.96
N SER A 243 7.39 29.17 -0.14
CA SER A 243 8.39 28.15 0.22
C SER A 243 8.52 28.09 1.73
N ILE A 244 7.97 27.05 2.36
CA ILE A 244 7.93 26.91 3.81
C ILE A 244 8.69 25.65 4.22
N VAL A 245 9.68 25.82 5.09
CA VAL A 245 10.54 24.75 5.59
C VAL A 245 10.51 24.72 7.12
N SER A 246 10.11 23.58 7.70
CA SER A 246 10.28 23.26 9.12
C SER A 246 11.31 22.13 9.30
N ILE A 247 12.42 22.39 10.00
CA ILE A 247 13.55 21.44 10.09
C ILE A 247 13.38 20.40 11.20
N CYS A 248 12.60 20.68 12.23
CA CYS A 248 12.51 19.77 13.38
C CYS A 248 11.10 19.30 13.71
N GLN A 249 10.07 19.95 13.16
CA GLN A 249 8.69 19.66 13.51
C GLN A 249 7.78 19.69 12.27
N GLY A 250 6.47 19.58 12.51
CA GLY A 250 5.44 19.57 11.49
C GLY A 250 5.01 20.95 11.02
N ILE A 251 4.20 20.94 9.95
CA ILE A 251 3.51 22.12 9.41
C ILE A 251 2.01 21.84 9.45
N THR A 252 1.25 22.76 10.05
CA THR A 252 -0.23 22.73 10.03
C THR A 252 -0.75 23.95 9.30
N ALA A 253 -1.63 23.73 8.32
CA ALA A 253 -2.30 24.79 7.58
C ALA A 253 -3.75 24.44 7.23
N THR A 254 -4.63 25.42 7.06
CA THR A 254 -5.98 25.16 6.54
C THR A 254 -5.94 25.06 5.01
N THR A 255 -5.32 26.03 4.33
CA THR A 255 -5.26 26.08 2.87
C THR A 255 -3.86 26.35 2.36
N VAL A 256 -3.47 25.70 1.27
CA VAL A 256 -2.19 25.91 0.57
C VAL A 256 -2.46 26.31 -0.87
N GLY A 257 -2.09 27.54 -1.25
CA GLY A 257 -2.24 28.09 -2.59
C GLY A 257 -1.32 27.43 -3.62
N LYS A 258 -1.57 27.70 -4.90
CA LYS A 258 -0.89 27.04 -6.04
C LYS A 258 0.62 27.18 -6.00
N ALA A 259 1.30 26.21 -6.58
CA ALA A 259 2.75 26.23 -6.78
C ALA A 259 3.58 26.39 -5.49
N THR A 260 2.97 26.09 -4.34
CA THR A 260 3.60 26.21 -3.03
C THR A 260 4.36 24.93 -2.66
N ARG A 261 5.50 25.10 -1.98
CA ARG A 261 6.36 24.01 -1.52
C ARG A 261 6.40 23.98 -0.01
N LEU A 262 6.03 22.85 0.58
CA LEU A 262 6.13 22.59 2.01
C LEU A 262 7.14 21.46 2.24
N SER A 263 8.12 21.69 3.11
CA SER A 263 9.05 20.66 3.58
C SER A 263 9.07 20.68 5.10
N ALA A 264 8.72 19.56 5.73
CA ALA A 264 8.72 19.41 7.17
C ALA A 264 9.49 18.16 7.56
N ASP A 265 10.22 18.21 8.67
CA ASP A 265 10.80 17.01 9.26
C ASP A 265 9.72 16.16 9.97
N GLY A 266 8.73 16.80 10.61
CA GLY A 266 7.56 16.15 11.20
C GLY A 266 6.34 16.12 10.27
N ALA A 267 5.16 15.80 10.82
CA ALA A 267 3.94 15.65 10.03
C ALA A 267 3.50 16.93 9.34
N ILE A 268 2.93 16.79 8.13
CA ILE A 268 2.26 17.88 7.43
C ILE A 268 0.75 17.63 7.50
N THR A 269 -0.01 18.55 8.08
CA THR A 269 -1.47 18.48 8.17
C THR A 269 -2.08 19.69 7.45
N VAL A 270 -2.77 19.46 6.34
CA VAL A 270 -3.36 20.53 5.51
C VAL A 270 -4.78 20.19 5.09
N THR A 271 -5.78 21.04 5.33
CA THR A 271 -7.15 20.73 4.88
C THR A 271 -7.27 20.71 3.34
N VAL A 272 -6.85 21.78 2.66
CA VAL A 272 -6.97 21.91 1.19
C VAL A 272 -5.65 22.32 0.56
N VAL A 273 -5.23 21.61 -0.48
CA VAL A 273 -4.01 21.90 -1.25
C VAL A 273 -4.39 22.19 -2.70
N GLU A 274 -4.01 23.36 -3.20
CA GLU A 274 -4.24 23.74 -4.60
C GLU A 274 -3.22 23.12 -5.56
N LYS A 275 -3.33 23.44 -6.85
CA LYS A 275 -2.61 22.77 -7.94
C LYS A 275 -1.09 23.03 -7.90
N ASN A 276 -0.31 22.11 -8.46
CA ASN A 276 1.14 22.24 -8.64
C ASN A 276 1.94 22.37 -7.33
N CYS A 277 1.41 21.88 -6.21
CA CYS A 277 2.11 21.93 -4.93
C CYS A 277 3.06 20.74 -4.74
N THR A 278 4.08 20.92 -3.90
CA THR A 278 4.98 19.84 -3.47
C THR A 278 5.02 19.80 -1.95
N LEU A 279 4.67 18.64 -1.39
CA LEU A 279 4.67 18.39 0.05
C LEU A 279 5.70 17.31 0.38
N THR A 280 6.60 17.57 1.33
CA THR A 280 7.63 16.62 1.74
C THR A 280 7.70 16.51 3.25
N SER A 281 7.35 15.35 3.80
CA SER A 281 7.50 14.99 5.22
C SER A 281 8.63 13.97 5.38
N HIS A 282 9.70 14.34 6.07
CA HIS A 282 10.93 13.52 6.15
C HIS A 282 10.89 12.42 7.21
N LYS A 283 10.08 12.55 8.28
CA LYS A 283 10.00 11.51 9.34
C LYS A 283 8.61 10.98 9.60
N GLU A 284 7.58 11.78 9.37
CA GLU A 284 6.20 11.42 9.71
C GLU A 284 5.31 11.36 8.46
N GLY A 285 3.99 11.38 8.67
CA GLY A 285 2.99 11.25 7.62
C GLY A 285 2.56 12.59 7.05
N VAL A 286 1.67 12.52 6.05
CA VAL A 286 1.02 13.70 5.47
C VAL A 286 -0.49 13.46 5.50
N GLN A 287 -1.24 14.42 6.04
CA GLN A 287 -2.69 14.36 6.16
C GLN A 287 -3.36 15.52 5.44
N PHE A 288 -4.38 15.24 4.62
CA PHE A 288 -5.17 16.29 3.96
C PHE A 288 -6.59 15.88 3.55
N ASP A 289 -7.54 16.80 3.56
CA ASP A 289 -8.93 16.49 3.18
C ASP A 289 -9.14 16.52 1.66
N ARG A 290 -8.44 17.41 0.95
CA ARG A 290 -8.55 17.53 -0.51
C ARG A 290 -7.24 17.97 -1.16
N LEU A 291 -6.79 17.23 -2.18
CA LEU A 291 -5.76 17.68 -3.12
C LEU A 291 -6.38 18.08 -4.45
N ALA A 292 -5.95 19.21 -4.98
CA ALA A 292 -6.16 19.53 -6.39
C ALA A 292 -5.20 18.74 -7.29
N ASN A 293 -5.25 19.03 -8.58
CA ASN A 293 -4.47 18.33 -9.61
C ASN A 293 -2.98 18.68 -9.56
N LEU A 294 -2.13 17.77 -10.06
CA LEU A 294 -0.68 17.97 -10.22
C LEU A 294 0.03 18.24 -8.87
N VAL A 295 -0.40 17.59 -7.81
CA VAL A 295 0.25 17.69 -6.49
C VAL A 295 1.20 16.51 -6.31
N ILE A 296 2.40 16.79 -5.80
CA ILE A 296 3.41 15.78 -5.47
C ILE A 296 3.52 15.70 -3.95
N VAL A 297 3.34 14.50 -3.41
CA VAL A 297 3.45 14.22 -1.97
C VAL A 297 4.50 13.15 -1.73
N HIS A 298 5.51 13.50 -0.94
CA HIS A 298 6.50 12.57 -0.42
C HIS A 298 6.37 12.49 1.10
N ALA A 299 6.09 11.31 1.61
CA ALA A 299 6.00 11.04 3.04
C ALA A 299 6.91 9.87 3.41
N ARG A 300 7.59 9.97 4.55
CA ARG A 300 8.22 8.78 5.12
C ARG A 300 7.17 7.82 5.66
N ASN A 301 6.20 8.34 6.41
CA ASN A 301 5.14 7.56 7.04
C ASN A 301 3.85 7.58 6.18
N ALA A 302 2.72 7.18 6.77
CA ALA A 302 1.45 7.01 6.09
C ALA A 302 0.95 8.32 5.45
N ILE A 303 0.27 8.17 4.32
CA ILE A 303 -0.49 9.24 3.68
C ILE A 303 -1.96 8.99 3.98
N GLU A 304 -2.60 9.97 4.62
CA GLU A 304 -4.03 9.93 4.93
C GLU A 304 -4.73 11.07 4.21
N CYS A 305 -5.66 10.74 3.32
CA CYS A 305 -6.32 11.74 2.54
C CYS A 305 -7.80 11.52 2.24
N GLY A 306 -8.51 12.62 2.02
CA GLY A 306 -9.81 12.59 1.39
C GLY A 306 -9.67 12.45 -0.13
N ASP A 307 -10.27 13.37 -0.90
CA ASP A 307 -10.27 13.27 -2.36
C ASP A 307 -8.98 13.84 -2.97
N VAL A 308 -8.44 13.15 -3.97
CA VAL A 308 -7.22 13.50 -4.69
C VAL A 308 -7.55 13.83 -6.14
N GLY A 309 -7.11 15.00 -6.62
CA GLY A 309 -7.27 15.43 -8.00
C GLY A 309 -6.42 14.63 -9.00
N ASP A 310 -6.47 15.04 -10.26
CA ASP A 310 -5.81 14.32 -11.36
C ASP A 310 -4.29 14.53 -11.39
N ASN A 311 -3.56 13.55 -11.92
CA ASN A 311 -2.12 13.61 -12.19
C ASN A 311 -1.28 13.92 -10.94
N CYS A 312 -1.70 13.42 -9.78
CA CYS A 312 -0.96 13.53 -8.54
C CYS A 312 0.02 12.36 -8.38
N VAL A 313 1.14 12.61 -7.70
CA VAL A 313 2.12 11.57 -7.36
C VAL A 313 2.20 11.46 -5.85
N LEU A 314 1.89 10.27 -5.32
CA LEU A 314 1.88 9.99 -3.89
C LEU A 314 2.92 8.92 -3.56
N THR A 315 3.92 9.27 -2.76
CA THR A 315 5.00 8.34 -2.35
C THR A 315 5.05 8.20 -0.84
N SER A 316 4.91 6.97 -0.32
CA SER A 316 5.14 6.64 1.10
C SER A 316 6.23 5.57 1.25
N HIS A 317 7.31 5.90 1.96
CA HIS A 317 8.47 5.01 2.05
C HIS A 317 8.35 3.86 3.06
N GLU A 318 7.60 4.05 4.15
CA GLU A 318 7.53 3.05 5.23
C GLU A 318 6.12 2.48 5.44
N TYR A 319 5.07 3.19 5.02
CA TYR A 319 3.68 2.84 5.33
C TYR A 319 2.78 2.92 4.11
N GLY A 320 1.47 2.82 4.35
CA GLY A 320 0.45 2.74 3.30
C GLY A 320 -0.20 4.07 2.95
N LEU A 321 -1.22 3.97 2.10
CA LEU A 321 -2.09 5.06 1.69
C LEU A 321 -3.54 4.75 2.11
N THR A 322 -4.20 5.71 2.74
CA THR A 322 -5.66 5.72 2.89
C THR A 322 -6.20 6.96 2.19
N ALA A 323 -7.03 6.79 1.16
CA ALA A 323 -7.60 7.89 0.38
C ALA A 323 -9.12 7.74 0.19
N GLY A 324 -9.79 8.87 -0.09
CA GLY A 324 -11.14 8.92 -0.65
C GLY A 324 -11.13 8.54 -2.14
N ASN A 325 -11.63 9.44 -2.99
CA ASN A 325 -11.57 9.23 -4.44
C ASN A 325 -10.24 9.70 -5.00
N LEU A 326 -9.66 8.92 -5.90
CA LEU A 326 -8.51 9.30 -6.70
C LEU A 326 -8.95 9.72 -8.10
N GLY A 327 -8.45 10.86 -8.56
CA GLY A 327 -8.65 11.36 -9.92
C GLY A 327 -7.97 10.50 -10.98
N SER A 328 -7.91 11.00 -12.21
CA SER A 328 -7.29 10.28 -13.33
C SER A 328 -5.77 10.48 -13.36
N GLY A 329 -5.03 9.48 -13.82
CA GLY A 329 -3.57 9.54 -13.96
C GLY A 329 -2.84 9.69 -12.63
N VAL A 330 -3.41 9.22 -11.52
CA VAL A 330 -2.75 9.28 -10.21
C VAL A 330 -1.73 8.16 -10.11
N GLU A 331 -0.52 8.49 -9.66
CA GLU A 331 0.56 7.53 -9.41
C GLU A 331 0.76 7.36 -7.91
N VAL A 332 0.73 6.12 -7.44
CA VAL A 332 0.87 5.75 -6.03
C VAL A 332 2.00 4.74 -5.87
N TYR A 333 3.02 5.11 -5.10
CA TYR A 333 4.15 4.26 -4.73
C TYR A 333 4.24 4.15 -3.22
N VAL A 334 3.81 3.04 -2.65
CA VAL A 334 3.83 2.86 -1.19
C VAL A 334 4.45 1.54 -0.80
N LYS A 335 5.07 1.51 0.37
CA LYS A 335 5.52 0.24 0.94
C LYS A 335 4.37 -0.55 1.58
N GLY A 336 3.45 0.16 2.23
CA GLY A 336 2.33 -0.38 3.00
C GLY A 336 1.07 -0.70 2.18
N ALA A 337 -0.02 -0.99 2.89
CA ALA A 337 -1.32 -1.29 2.29
C ALA A 337 -1.97 -0.07 1.63
N ILE A 338 -2.69 -0.28 0.54
CA ILE A 338 -3.44 0.77 -0.17
C ILE A 338 -4.93 0.58 0.11
N LYS A 339 -5.60 1.62 0.60
CA LYS A 339 -7.05 1.67 0.81
C LYS A 339 -7.61 2.92 0.18
N VAL A 340 -8.43 2.76 -0.85
CA VAL A 340 -9.01 3.88 -1.61
C VAL A 340 -10.49 3.63 -1.85
N ARG A 341 -11.31 4.68 -1.99
CA ARG A 341 -12.74 4.50 -2.28
C ARG A 341 -12.97 4.21 -3.75
N ASP A 342 -12.55 5.10 -4.64
CA ASP A 342 -12.66 4.93 -6.09
C ASP A 342 -11.36 5.40 -6.77
N VAL A 343 -11.05 4.81 -7.92
CA VAL A 343 -9.83 5.05 -8.69
C VAL A 343 -10.18 5.54 -10.10
N GLY A 344 -9.68 6.73 -10.45
CA GLY A 344 -9.84 7.31 -11.79
C GLY A 344 -8.96 6.63 -12.84
N ALA A 345 -9.28 6.91 -14.11
CA ALA A 345 -8.71 6.21 -15.25
C ALA A 345 -7.22 6.50 -15.42
N GLY A 346 -6.46 5.55 -16.00
CA GLY A 346 -5.05 5.74 -16.29
C GLY A 346 -4.13 5.82 -15.07
N SER A 347 -4.63 5.45 -13.88
CA SER A 347 -3.87 5.51 -12.63
C SER A 347 -2.92 4.31 -12.48
N HIS A 348 -1.85 4.48 -11.72
CA HIS A 348 -0.83 3.48 -11.48
C HIS A 348 -0.61 3.27 -9.97
N PHE A 349 -0.63 2.01 -9.53
CA PHE A 349 -0.45 1.65 -8.12
C PHE A 349 0.65 0.61 -7.96
N GLU A 350 1.58 0.89 -7.06
CA GLU A 350 2.64 -0.03 -6.65
C GLU A 350 2.65 -0.17 -5.12
N SER A 351 2.58 -1.41 -4.63
CA SER A 351 2.77 -1.76 -3.21
C SER A 351 3.79 -2.86 -3.03
N GLU A 352 4.89 -2.57 -2.31
CA GLU A 352 6.00 -3.51 -2.13
C GLU A 352 5.67 -4.66 -1.17
N GLU A 353 4.89 -4.44 -0.11
CA GLU A 353 4.71 -5.42 0.97
C GLU A 353 3.26 -5.88 1.19
N TYR A 354 2.26 -5.10 0.77
CA TYR A 354 0.87 -5.34 1.16
C TYR A 354 -0.10 -5.32 -0.03
N GLY A 355 -1.38 -5.52 0.28
CA GLY A 355 -2.47 -5.57 -0.69
C GLY A 355 -3.10 -4.21 -0.98
N LEU A 356 -4.09 -4.25 -1.87
CA LEU A 356 -4.89 -3.09 -2.27
C LEU A 356 -6.37 -3.38 -2.05
N SER A 357 -7.08 -2.42 -1.45
CA SER A 357 -8.54 -2.42 -1.36
C SER A 357 -9.09 -1.16 -2.03
N ALA A 358 -9.95 -1.34 -3.02
CA ALA A 358 -10.63 -0.25 -3.72
C ALA A 358 -12.12 -0.55 -3.94
N GLY A 359 -12.93 0.49 -4.14
CA GLY A 359 -14.29 0.35 -4.68
C GLY A 359 -14.24 0.18 -6.20
N ASN A 360 -14.63 1.22 -6.94
CA ASN A 360 -14.61 1.16 -8.40
C ASN A 360 -13.24 1.56 -8.95
N VAL A 361 -12.68 0.73 -9.82
CA VAL A 361 -11.47 1.02 -10.59
C VAL A 361 -11.87 1.33 -12.03
N ALA A 362 -11.54 2.53 -12.51
CA ALA A 362 -11.85 2.96 -13.87
C ALA A 362 -10.96 2.29 -14.93
N ASP A 363 -11.02 2.76 -16.18
CA ASP A 363 -10.32 2.16 -17.31
C ASP A 363 -8.80 2.44 -17.32
N ASN A 364 -8.04 1.55 -17.95
CA ASN A 364 -6.59 1.67 -18.17
C ASN A 364 -5.79 1.82 -16.87
N VAL A 365 -6.24 1.21 -15.77
CA VAL A 365 -5.53 1.25 -14.49
C VAL A 365 -4.52 0.11 -14.38
N VAL A 366 -3.34 0.41 -13.86
CA VAL A 366 -2.29 -0.57 -13.58
C VAL A 366 -2.15 -0.74 -12.07
N ILE A 367 -2.27 -1.98 -11.58
CA ILE A 367 -2.12 -2.33 -10.17
C ILE A 367 -1.06 -3.42 -10.06
N LEU A 368 0.04 -3.10 -9.38
CA LEU A 368 1.15 -4.01 -9.10
C LEU A 368 1.32 -4.08 -7.59
N VAL A 369 0.79 -5.11 -6.95
CA VAL A 369 0.93 -5.24 -5.49
C VAL A 369 1.42 -6.62 -5.10
N ARG A 370 2.10 -6.69 -3.96
CA ARG A 370 2.53 -7.98 -3.42
C ARG A 370 1.36 -8.73 -2.77
N GLY A 371 0.52 -8.03 -2.02
CA GLY A 371 -0.57 -8.60 -1.24
C GLY A 371 -1.86 -8.92 -2.01
N GLU A 372 -2.91 -9.25 -1.27
CA GLU A 372 -4.25 -9.51 -1.81
C GLU A 372 -4.87 -8.25 -2.43
N ILE A 373 -5.59 -8.41 -3.54
CA ILE A 373 -6.32 -7.34 -4.20
C ILE A 373 -7.81 -7.55 -4.02
N ASN A 374 -8.50 -6.59 -3.42
CA ASN A 374 -9.94 -6.60 -3.21
C ASN A 374 -10.57 -5.35 -3.84
N ILE A 375 -11.26 -5.52 -4.96
CA ILE A 375 -11.92 -4.41 -5.67
C ILE A 375 -13.39 -4.69 -5.94
N ALA A 376 -14.24 -3.65 -5.89
CA ALA A 376 -15.67 -3.83 -6.14
C ALA A 376 -15.95 -4.02 -7.64
N ARG A 377 -15.34 -3.21 -8.51
CA ARG A 377 -15.47 -3.29 -9.98
C ARG A 377 -14.18 -2.87 -10.65
N ALA A 378 -13.89 -3.45 -11.81
CA ALA A 378 -12.80 -3.01 -12.68
C ALA A 378 -13.36 -2.57 -14.03
N GLY A 379 -12.86 -1.44 -14.53
CA GLY A 379 -13.12 -0.94 -15.87
C GLY A 379 -12.50 -1.84 -16.95
N SER A 380 -12.26 -1.27 -18.11
CA SER A 380 -11.64 -1.96 -19.24
C SER A 380 -10.15 -1.68 -19.31
N ARG A 381 -9.39 -2.61 -19.91
CA ARG A 381 -7.94 -2.48 -20.18
C ARG A 381 -7.09 -2.30 -18.93
N CYS A 382 -7.52 -2.86 -17.80
CA CYS A 382 -6.75 -2.84 -16.57
C CYS A 382 -5.73 -3.98 -16.56
N ASN A 383 -4.55 -3.71 -15.99
CA ASN A 383 -3.51 -4.71 -15.74
C ASN A 383 -3.35 -4.85 -14.23
N ILE A 384 -3.83 -5.96 -13.67
CA ILE A 384 -3.94 -6.19 -12.24
C ILE A 384 -3.09 -7.42 -11.90
N LEU A 385 -1.99 -7.19 -11.18
CA LEU A 385 -1.01 -8.20 -10.79
C LEU A 385 -0.89 -8.26 -9.27
N SER A 386 -1.13 -9.44 -8.69
CA SER A 386 -0.78 -9.77 -7.30
C SER A 386 0.33 -10.83 -7.27
N THR A 387 1.50 -10.50 -6.73
CA THR A 387 2.65 -11.43 -6.82
C THR A 387 2.65 -12.55 -5.79
N GLU A 388 1.95 -12.41 -4.65
CA GLU A 388 1.95 -13.44 -3.61
C GLU A 388 0.58 -13.96 -3.21
N TYR A 389 -0.52 -13.29 -3.56
CA TYR A 389 -1.86 -13.62 -3.07
C TYR A 389 -2.89 -13.66 -4.22
N GLY A 390 -4.18 -13.63 -3.87
CA GLY A 390 -5.30 -13.68 -4.80
C GLY A 390 -5.83 -12.31 -5.23
N ILE A 391 -6.74 -12.35 -6.21
CA ILE A 391 -7.49 -11.20 -6.71
C ILE A 391 -8.99 -11.48 -6.52
N SER A 392 -9.71 -10.57 -5.88
CA SER A 392 -11.16 -10.59 -5.75
C SER A 392 -11.76 -9.34 -6.39
N ILE A 393 -12.62 -9.53 -7.39
CA ILE A 393 -13.44 -8.52 -8.04
C ILE A 393 -14.91 -8.88 -7.79
N ASP A 394 -15.57 -8.19 -6.87
CA ASP A 394 -16.92 -8.58 -6.42
C ASP A 394 -17.98 -8.44 -7.52
N GLY A 395 -17.86 -7.41 -8.36
CA GLY A 395 -18.77 -7.08 -9.45
C GLY A 395 -18.19 -7.35 -10.83
N ASP A 396 -18.35 -6.38 -11.73
CA ASP A 396 -17.92 -6.52 -13.12
C ASP A 396 -16.44 -6.15 -13.28
N ALA A 397 -15.71 -6.99 -14.01
CA ALA A 397 -14.48 -6.62 -14.70
C ALA A 397 -14.84 -6.36 -16.18
N GLY A 398 -14.52 -5.17 -16.69
CA GLY A 398 -14.77 -4.77 -18.07
C GLY A 398 -13.99 -5.60 -19.11
N GLU A 399 -13.82 -5.04 -20.31
CA GLU A 399 -13.18 -5.74 -21.43
C GLU A 399 -11.66 -5.59 -21.40
N HIS A 400 -10.94 -6.50 -22.06
CA HIS A 400 -9.48 -6.43 -22.25
C HIS A 400 -8.68 -6.38 -20.94
N ASN A 401 -9.18 -6.99 -19.88
CA ASN A 401 -8.48 -7.01 -18.60
C ASN A 401 -7.43 -8.11 -18.54
N HIS A 402 -6.31 -7.82 -17.87
CA HIS A 402 -5.26 -8.79 -17.58
C HIS A 402 -5.15 -8.96 -16.07
N LEU A 403 -5.62 -10.11 -15.57
CA LEU A 403 -5.61 -10.46 -14.16
C LEU A 403 -4.62 -11.60 -13.93
N VAL A 404 -3.53 -11.32 -13.23
CA VAL A 404 -2.50 -12.31 -12.94
C VAL A 404 -2.26 -12.36 -11.45
N CYS A 405 -2.31 -13.55 -10.86
CA CYS A 405 -1.95 -13.68 -9.46
C CYS A 405 -1.32 -15.01 -9.10
N ARG A 406 -0.77 -15.08 -7.89
CA ARG A 406 -0.25 -16.34 -7.37
C ARG A 406 -1.37 -17.28 -6.93
N ASP A 407 -2.37 -16.80 -6.19
CA ASP A 407 -3.41 -17.65 -5.60
C ASP A 407 -4.74 -17.60 -6.39
N ALA A 408 -5.88 -17.53 -5.70
CA ALA A 408 -7.19 -17.60 -6.34
C ALA A 408 -7.58 -16.29 -7.03
N ILE A 409 -8.26 -16.41 -8.18
CA ILE A 409 -8.97 -15.31 -8.84
C ILE A 409 -10.46 -15.51 -8.66
N LEU A 410 -11.15 -14.52 -8.09
CA LEU A 410 -12.60 -14.48 -7.98
C LEU A 410 -13.12 -13.24 -8.71
N VAL A 411 -14.02 -13.42 -9.67
CA VAL A 411 -14.62 -12.33 -10.44
C VAL A 411 -16.14 -12.51 -10.51
N GLY A 412 -16.89 -11.42 -10.39
CA GLY A 412 -18.33 -11.40 -10.65
C GLY A 412 -18.62 -11.66 -12.14
N ASN A 413 -18.63 -10.61 -12.97
CA ASN A 413 -18.73 -10.75 -14.42
C ASN A 413 -17.38 -10.42 -15.07
N LEU A 414 -17.04 -11.10 -16.16
CA LEU A 414 -15.82 -10.85 -16.93
C LEU A 414 -16.17 -10.39 -18.35
N GLY A 415 -15.68 -9.23 -18.78
CA GLY A 415 -15.87 -8.71 -20.13
C GLY A 415 -14.99 -9.41 -21.17
N ASP A 416 -15.27 -9.11 -22.44
CA ASP A 416 -14.64 -9.72 -23.61
C ASP A 416 -13.12 -9.53 -23.64
N ASN A 417 -12.41 -10.46 -24.30
CA ASN A 417 -10.97 -10.41 -24.56
C ASN A 417 -10.10 -10.30 -23.29
N SER A 418 -10.59 -10.81 -22.17
CA SER A 418 -9.86 -10.75 -20.91
C SER A 418 -9.01 -12.01 -20.67
N LEU A 419 -7.87 -11.82 -20.01
CA LEU A 419 -6.92 -12.88 -19.64
C LEU A 419 -6.89 -13.01 -18.12
N LEU A 420 -7.23 -14.19 -17.62
CA LEU A 420 -7.11 -14.58 -16.21
C LEU A 420 -6.07 -15.68 -16.12
N ARG A 421 -5.03 -15.47 -15.30
CA ARG A 421 -4.00 -16.45 -15.07
C ARG A 421 -3.62 -16.54 -13.60
N ASN A 422 -3.55 -17.74 -13.05
CA ASN A 422 -2.92 -17.93 -11.75
C ASN A 422 -1.85 -19.02 -11.74
N GLU A 423 -0.92 -18.92 -10.80
CA GLU A 423 0.17 -19.89 -10.63
C GLU A 423 -0.20 -21.04 -9.69
N HIS A 424 -1.06 -20.76 -8.71
CA HIS A 424 -1.59 -21.68 -7.72
C HIS A 424 -3.05 -21.32 -7.42
N GLY A 425 -3.86 -22.26 -6.98
CA GLY A 425 -5.24 -21.97 -6.59
C GLY A 425 -6.24 -22.03 -7.76
N LYS A 426 -7.48 -21.68 -7.43
CA LYS A 426 -8.64 -21.81 -8.32
C LYS A 426 -9.03 -20.48 -8.98
N ILE A 427 -9.67 -20.56 -10.16
CA ILE A 427 -10.31 -19.42 -10.80
C ILE A 427 -11.83 -19.60 -10.76
N GLU A 428 -12.56 -18.59 -10.28
CA GLU A 428 -14.01 -18.60 -10.15
C GLU A 428 -14.63 -17.34 -10.79
N VAL A 429 -15.43 -17.52 -11.83
CA VAL A 429 -16.26 -16.47 -12.44
C VAL A 429 -17.72 -16.77 -12.14
N ARG A 430 -18.32 -15.98 -11.26
CA ARG A 430 -19.67 -16.26 -10.70
C ARG A 430 -20.81 -15.90 -11.67
N GLY A 431 -20.58 -14.90 -12.49
CA GLY A 431 -21.52 -14.39 -13.48
C GLY A 431 -21.15 -14.82 -14.90
N ARG A 432 -21.31 -13.91 -15.85
CA ARG A 432 -21.02 -14.15 -17.26
C ARG A 432 -19.54 -13.91 -17.56
N THR A 433 -18.96 -14.82 -18.33
CA THR A 433 -17.66 -14.69 -19.00
C THR A 433 -17.92 -14.24 -20.43
N GLY A 434 -17.34 -13.11 -20.83
CA GLY A 434 -17.42 -12.55 -22.17
C GLY A 434 -16.73 -13.39 -23.23
N LYS A 435 -16.69 -12.88 -24.46
CA LYS A 435 -16.16 -13.58 -25.63
C LYS A 435 -14.65 -13.53 -25.70
N ARG A 436 -14.04 -14.57 -26.28
CA ARG A 436 -12.59 -14.62 -26.58
C ARG A 436 -11.71 -14.44 -25.33
N CYS A 437 -12.20 -14.87 -24.17
CA CYS A 437 -11.42 -14.83 -22.94
C CYS A 437 -10.42 -15.99 -22.89
N ILE A 438 -9.33 -15.79 -22.17
CA ILE A 438 -8.33 -16.83 -21.89
C ILE A 438 -8.27 -17.00 -20.39
N ILE A 439 -8.54 -18.22 -19.91
CA ILE A 439 -8.55 -18.57 -18.50
C ILE A 439 -7.57 -19.71 -18.30
N GLU A 440 -6.48 -19.45 -17.59
CA GLU A 440 -5.41 -20.41 -17.33
C GLU A 440 -5.24 -20.56 -15.82
N ALA A 441 -5.77 -21.65 -15.27
CA ALA A 441 -5.70 -21.94 -13.85
C ALA A 441 -4.74 -23.09 -13.53
N HIS A 442 -4.09 -23.01 -12.38
CA HIS A 442 -3.37 -24.16 -11.82
C HIS A 442 -4.34 -25.23 -11.31
N ASP A 443 -5.28 -24.86 -10.43
CA ASP A 443 -6.25 -25.78 -9.84
C ASP A 443 -7.62 -25.68 -10.56
N ALA A 444 -8.73 -25.78 -9.81
CA ALA A 444 -10.07 -25.87 -10.36
C ALA A 444 -10.52 -24.57 -11.04
N VAL A 445 -11.31 -24.72 -12.11
CA VAL A 445 -11.98 -23.60 -12.77
C VAL A 445 -13.49 -23.74 -12.62
N ARG A 446 -14.14 -22.70 -12.10
CA ARG A 446 -15.60 -22.65 -11.91
C ARG A 446 -16.18 -21.46 -12.65
N LEU A 447 -16.95 -21.73 -13.69
CA LEU A 447 -17.57 -20.71 -14.54
C LEU A 447 -19.07 -20.93 -14.55
N ASN A 448 -19.84 -19.86 -14.58
CA ASN A 448 -21.28 -19.97 -14.74
C ASN A 448 -21.67 -19.95 -16.23
N ASP A 449 -21.80 -18.77 -16.81
CA ASP A 449 -22.10 -18.60 -18.25
C ASP A 449 -20.83 -18.24 -19.02
N VAL A 450 -20.40 -19.09 -19.95
CA VAL A 450 -19.23 -18.86 -20.81
C VAL A 450 -19.69 -18.49 -22.21
N ASP A 451 -19.28 -17.33 -22.71
CA ASP A 451 -19.59 -16.89 -24.07
C ASP A 451 -18.60 -17.44 -25.11
N ASP A 452 -18.83 -17.09 -26.37
CA ASP A 452 -18.15 -17.67 -27.53
C ASP A 452 -16.61 -17.53 -27.50
N GLU A 453 -15.92 -18.48 -28.13
CA GLU A 453 -14.47 -18.45 -28.43
C GLU A 453 -13.56 -18.37 -27.20
N THR A 454 -14.08 -18.71 -26.02
CA THR A 454 -13.29 -18.70 -24.78
C THR A 454 -12.39 -19.94 -24.70
N LYS A 455 -11.13 -19.75 -24.29
CA LYS A 455 -10.16 -20.80 -24.02
C LYS A 455 -9.99 -20.97 -22.51
N ILE A 456 -10.18 -22.18 -22.02
CA ILE A 456 -10.07 -22.55 -20.60
C ILE A 456 -9.07 -23.68 -20.46
N VAL A 457 -8.11 -23.50 -19.57
CA VAL A 457 -7.08 -24.49 -19.24
C VAL A 457 -7.03 -24.63 -17.72
N SER A 458 -7.17 -25.85 -17.21
CA SER A 458 -6.84 -26.21 -15.83
C SER A 458 -5.70 -27.21 -15.83
N ALA A 459 -4.63 -26.88 -15.11
CA ALA A 459 -3.42 -27.69 -15.08
C ALA A 459 -3.51 -28.90 -14.13
N HIS A 460 -4.38 -28.91 -13.12
CA HIS A 460 -4.41 -30.00 -12.12
C HIS A 460 -5.78 -30.53 -11.76
N ASP A 461 -6.84 -29.71 -11.82
CA ASP A 461 -8.13 -30.07 -11.23
C ASP A 461 -9.27 -29.96 -12.25
N ALA A 462 -10.50 -30.10 -11.77
CA ALA A 462 -11.70 -30.16 -12.59
C ALA A 462 -12.10 -28.78 -13.12
N VAL A 463 -12.75 -28.78 -14.28
CA VAL A 463 -13.40 -27.60 -14.85
C VAL A 463 -14.91 -27.79 -14.79
N THR A 464 -15.62 -26.83 -14.20
CA THR A 464 -17.08 -26.81 -14.12
C THR A 464 -17.62 -25.58 -14.83
N ALA A 465 -18.60 -25.77 -15.71
CA ALA A 465 -19.29 -24.71 -16.43
C ALA A 465 -20.81 -24.93 -16.46
N SER A 466 -21.61 -23.92 -16.07
CA SER A 466 -23.08 -24.05 -16.16
C SER A 466 -23.58 -24.02 -17.60
N LYS A 467 -23.06 -23.09 -18.42
CA LYS A 467 -23.48 -22.90 -19.81
C LYS A 467 -22.29 -22.55 -20.70
N LEU A 468 -22.21 -23.16 -21.89
CA LEU A 468 -21.18 -22.86 -22.88
C LEU A 468 -21.73 -22.23 -24.17
N GLY A 469 -21.01 -21.22 -24.66
CA GLY A 469 -21.13 -20.59 -25.97
C GLY A 469 -20.59 -21.45 -27.10
N HIS A 470 -20.33 -20.84 -28.26
CA HIS A 470 -19.74 -21.49 -29.42
C HIS A 470 -18.23 -21.52 -29.38
N ARG A 471 -17.62 -22.54 -29.99
CA ARG A 471 -16.15 -22.61 -30.18
C ARG A 471 -15.36 -22.48 -28.88
N VAL A 472 -15.96 -22.86 -27.75
CA VAL A 472 -15.27 -22.87 -26.46
C VAL A 472 -14.32 -24.05 -26.43
N THR A 473 -13.07 -23.80 -26.01
CA THR A 473 -12.06 -24.85 -25.83
C THR A 473 -11.79 -25.02 -24.35
N ILE A 474 -12.01 -26.21 -23.82
CA ILE A 474 -11.70 -26.58 -22.43
C ILE A 474 -10.69 -27.70 -22.43
N ARG A 475 -9.56 -27.48 -21.76
CA ARG A 475 -8.58 -28.52 -21.44
C ARG A 475 -8.41 -28.62 -19.93
N ALA A 476 -8.57 -29.83 -19.38
CA ALA A 476 -8.38 -30.10 -17.97
C ALA A 476 -7.65 -31.43 -17.78
N ILE A 477 -6.83 -31.55 -16.73
CA ILE A 477 -6.28 -32.87 -16.38
C ILE A 477 -7.38 -33.75 -15.77
N SER A 478 -8.23 -33.19 -14.91
CA SER A 478 -9.30 -33.91 -14.21
C SER A 478 -10.65 -33.83 -14.95
N ASP A 479 -11.75 -34.06 -14.22
CA ASP A 479 -13.12 -34.08 -14.74
C ASP A 479 -13.52 -32.73 -15.39
N ILE A 480 -14.32 -32.80 -16.45
CA ILE A 480 -14.98 -31.64 -17.06
C ILE A 480 -16.48 -31.84 -16.90
N GLU A 481 -17.15 -30.90 -16.24
CA GLU A 481 -18.60 -30.93 -16.06
C GLU A 481 -19.25 -29.71 -16.71
N VAL A 482 -20.13 -29.97 -17.67
CA VAL A 482 -20.92 -28.94 -18.36
C VAL A 482 -22.39 -29.21 -18.13
N SER A 483 -23.15 -28.21 -17.67
CA SER A 483 -24.58 -28.39 -17.37
C SER A 483 -25.50 -28.10 -18.56
N SER A 484 -25.12 -27.19 -19.46
CA SER A 484 -25.92 -26.81 -20.64
C SER A 484 -25.08 -26.21 -21.75
N PHE A 485 -25.61 -26.19 -22.97
CA PHE A 485 -25.03 -25.49 -24.12
C PHE A 485 -26.02 -24.45 -24.63
N SER A 486 -25.50 -23.29 -25.05
CA SER A 486 -26.33 -22.22 -25.62
C SER A 486 -26.90 -22.58 -27.00
N GLN A 487 -26.18 -23.40 -27.76
CA GLN A 487 -26.54 -23.90 -29.10
C GLN A 487 -25.87 -25.27 -29.33
N SER A 488 -25.65 -25.69 -30.58
CA SER A 488 -25.11 -27.01 -30.93
C SER A 488 -23.76 -27.28 -30.22
N PRO A 489 -23.65 -28.37 -29.42
CA PRO A 489 -22.44 -28.69 -28.66
C PRO A 489 -21.23 -29.05 -29.55
N ASP A 490 -21.47 -29.33 -30.83
CA ASP A 490 -20.47 -29.83 -31.78
C ASP A 490 -19.35 -28.84 -32.08
N THR A 491 -19.51 -27.56 -31.72
CA THR A 491 -18.46 -26.55 -31.92
C THR A 491 -17.46 -26.48 -30.76
N CYS A 492 -17.77 -27.08 -29.61
CA CYS A 492 -16.93 -27.01 -28.42
C CYS A 492 -15.91 -28.16 -28.37
N VAL A 493 -14.67 -27.83 -28.00
CA VAL A 493 -13.59 -28.80 -27.85
C VAL A 493 -13.36 -29.03 -26.36
N LEU A 494 -13.73 -30.21 -25.86
CA LEU A 494 -13.59 -30.60 -24.45
C LEU A 494 -12.59 -31.74 -24.34
N ILE A 495 -11.43 -31.48 -23.73
CA ILE A 495 -10.32 -32.43 -23.60
C ILE A 495 -10.02 -32.62 -22.12
N SER A 496 -10.35 -33.80 -21.59
CA SER A 496 -9.92 -34.24 -20.26
C SER A 496 -8.80 -35.28 -20.43
N GLU A 497 -7.67 -35.09 -19.75
CA GLU A 497 -6.52 -35.99 -19.91
C GLU A 497 -6.66 -37.28 -19.09
N CYS A 498 -7.15 -37.16 -17.85
CA CYS A 498 -7.29 -38.26 -16.89
C CYS A 498 -8.71 -38.41 -16.32
N GLY A 499 -9.57 -37.43 -16.53
CA GLY A 499 -10.93 -37.38 -15.98
C GLY A 499 -12.05 -37.75 -16.98
N LYS A 500 -13.28 -37.62 -16.51
CA LYS A 500 -14.50 -37.83 -17.31
C LYS A 500 -15.05 -36.50 -17.82
N VAL A 501 -15.53 -36.50 -19.06
CA VAL A 501 -16.30 -35.37 -19.62
C VAL A 501 -17.79 -35.67 -19.47
N ARG A 502 -18.48 -34.90 -18.62
CA ARG A 502 -19.93 -34.99 -18.42
C ARG A 502 -20.61 -33.88 -19.21
N ARG A 503 -21.44 -34.29 -20.18
CA ARG A 503 -22.30 -33.40 -20.97
C ARG A 503 -23.75 -33.52 -20.49
N PRO A 504 -24.59 -32.47 -20.63
CA PRO A 504 -26.03 -32.62 -20.46
C PRO A 504 -26.53 -33.79 -21.30
N ALA A 505 -27.42 -34.61 -20.72
CA ALA A 505 -28.17 -35.57 -21.49
C ALA A 505 -28.90 -34.80 -22.60
N SER A 506 -28.70 -35.19 -23.85
CA SER A 506 -29.43 -34.63 -24.99
C SER A 506 -30.92 -34.65 -24.65
N GLU A 507 -31.58 -33.50 -24.61
CA GLU A 507 -33.02 -33.48 -24.79
C GLU A 507 -33.27 -34.14 -26.14
N ASP A 508 -33.83 -35.35 -26.10
CA ASP A 508 -34.32 -36.06 -27.26
C ASP A 508 -35.23 -35.09 -28.03
N ILE A 509 -34.71 -34.58 -29.13
CA ILE A 509 -35.52 -33.95 -30.16
C ILE A 509 -36.52 -35.03 -30.56
N LEU A 510 -37.74 -34.92 -30.06
CA LEU A 510 -38.91 -35.66 -30.55
C LEU A 510 -38.87 -35.57 -32.08
N ALA A 511 -38.63 -36.72 -32.71
CA ALA A 511 -38.64 -36.86 -34.15
C ALA A 511 -39.95 -36.25 -34.71
N PRO A 512 -39.89 -35.47 -35.80
CA PRO A 512 -41.12 -35.03 -36.45
C PRO A 512 -41.88 -36.27 -36.95
N ASP A 513 -43.15 -36.35 -36.56
CA ASP A 513 -44.11 -37.34 -37.06
C ASP A 513 -44.05 -37.41 -38.59
N VAL A 514 -43.64 -38.56 -39.12
CA VAL A 514 -43.72 -38.90 -40.54
C VAL A 514 -45.15 -39.36 -40.83
N PRO A 515 -45.93 -38.67 -41.70
CA PRO A 515 -47.18 -39.22 -42.19
C PRO A 515 -46.88 -40.31 -43.23
N LYS A 516 -47.41 -41.50 -43.00
CA LYS A 516 -47.41 -42.63 -43.95
C LYS A 516 -48.26 -42.27 -45.18
N GLY A 517 -47.66 -42.36 -46.37
CA GLY A 517 -48.37 -42.36 -47.66
C GLY A 517 -47.49 -42.81 -48.82
N CYS A 518 -47.85 -43.94 -49.44
CA CYS A 518 -47.31 -44.52 -50.69
C CYS A 518 -47.31 -43.50 -51.86
N VAL A 519 -46.60 -43.64 -53.00
CA VAL A 519 -46.33 -44.82 -53.86
C VAL A 519 -45.20 -44.49 -54.88
N SER A 520 -44.41 -45.51 -55.24
CA SER A 520 -43.75 -45.82 -56.54
C SER A 520 -42.98 -44.74 -57.34
N SER A 521 -41.70 -45.00 -57.66
CA SER A 521 -41.26 -45.62 -58.92
C SER A 521 -39.77 -45.36 -59.24
N ALA A 522 -39.02 -46.46 -59.31
CA ALA A 522 -37.98 -46.85 -60.27
C ALA A 522 -36.82 -45.92 -60.71
N ARG A 523 -35.64 -46.57 -60.69
CA ARG A 523 -34.41 -46.48 -61.55
C ARG A 523 -33.21 -45.83 -60.84
N GLN A 524 -32.28 -46.65 -60.34
CA GLN A 524 -31.22 -47.42 -61.02
C GLN A 524 -29.93 -46.61 -61.22
N SER A 525 -28.83 -47.33 -60.95
CA SER A 525 -27.42 -47.08 -61.31
C SER A 525 -26.65 -46.24 -60.29
N SER A 526 -25.45 -46.58 -59.86
CA SER A 526 -24.58 -47.75 -60.02
C SER A 526 -23.33 -47.48 -59.18
N LEU A 527 -22.73 -48.56 -58.70
CA LEU A 527 -21.56 -48.62 -57.83
C LEU A 527 -20.25 -48.18 -58.49
N SER A 528 -19.32 -47.84 -57.59
CA SER A 528 -17.86 -48.11 -57.61
C SER A 528 -16.96 -47.37 -58.59
N PHE A 529 -15.90 -46.73 -58.07
CA PHE A 529 -14.53 -47.16 -58.40
C PHE A 529 -13.47 -46.74 -57.37
N PHE A 530 -12.43 -47.56 -57.31
CA PHE A 530 -11.33 -47.71 -56.36
C PHE A 530 -10.28 -46.58 -56.31
N GLY A 531 -9.49 -46.56 -55.23
CA GLY A 531 -8.04 -46.72 -55.39
C GLY A 531 -7.09 -45.71 -54.74
N SER A 532 -6.73 -45.97 -53.48
CA SER A 532 -5.39 -46.04 -52.88
C SER A 532 -4.19 -45.18 -53.36
N SER A 533 -3.55 -44.61 -52.33
CA SER A 533 -2.10 -44.72 -51.98
C SER A 533 -1.13 -43.59 -52.29
N ALA A 534 -0.52 -43.16 -51.18
CA ALA A 534 0.74 -42.48 -50.92
C ALA A 534 1.84 -42.50 -51.99
N ALA A 535 2.51 -41.34 -52.12
CA ALA A 535 3.96 -41.25 -52.20
C ALA A 535 4.42 -39.88 -51.70
N ALA A 536 5.39 -39.90 -50.78
CA ALA A 536 6.07 -38.74 -50.25
C ALA A 536 6.94 -38.05 -51.31
N SER A 537 7.10 -36.73 -51.18
CA SER A 537 8.19 -36.00 -51.83
C SER A 537 8.62 -34.86 -50.90
N SER A 538 9.83 -35.04 -50.38
CA SER A 538 10.61 -34.13 -49.57
C SER A 538 10.74 -32.74 -50.20
N SER A 539 10.32 -31.71 -49.48
CA SER A 539 10.81 -30.35 -49.67
C SER A 539 11.23 -29.79 -48.32
N SER A 540 12.54 -29.69 -48.15
CA SER A 540 13.21 -28.95 -47.09
C SER A 540 12.96 -27.45 -47.31
N THR A 541 11.94 -26.90 -46.66
CA THR A 541 11.79 -25.45 -46.49
C THR A 541 12.21 -25.10 -45.07
N ALA A 542 13.28 -24.31 -44.97
CA ALA A 542 13.72 -23.67 -43.76
C ALA A 542 12.55 -22.94 -43.09
N SER A 543 12.44 -23.11 -41.78
CA SER A 543 11.50 -22.40 -40.92
C SER A 543 11.66 -20.88 -41.09
N PRO A 544 10.58 -20.10 -41.20
CA PRO A 544 10.67 -18.66 -41.08
C PRO A 544 11.01 -18.33 -39.64
N SER A 545 12.23 -17.84 -39.39
CA SER A 545 12.58 -17.21 -38.12
C SER A 545 11.68 -16.00 -37.93
N LEU A 546 10.70 -16.10 -37.03
CA LEU A 546 9.88 -14.98 -36.59
C LEU A 546 10.78 -13.98 -35.87
N SER A 547 11.30 -12.99 -36.59
CA SER A 547 11.92 -11.80 -35.98
C SER A 547 10.80 -10.96 -35.38
N MET A 548 10.41 -11.27 -34.14
CA MET A 548 9.54 -10.39 -33.37
C MET A 548 10.31 -9.11 -33.05
N GLU A 549 9.92 -8.00 -33.68
CA GLU A 549 10.42 -6.69 -33.32
C GLU A 549 9.97 -6.34 -31.88
N PRO A 550 10.86 -5.77 -31.05
CA PRO A 550 10.51 -5.38 -29.69
C PRO A 550 9.40 -4.32 -29.70
N PRO A 551 8.44 -4.37 -28.75
CA PRO A 551 7.46 -3.30 -28.59
C PRO A 551 8.14 -1.93 -28.45
N GLU A 552 7.61 -0.92 -29.14
CA GLU A 552 8.21 0.44 -29.17
C GLU A 552 8.36 1.05 -27.78
N SER A 553 7.49 0.68 -26.82
CA SER A 553 7.55 1.11 -25.43
C SER A 553 8.79 0.62 -24.66
N LEU A 554 9.47 -0.41 -25.17
CA LEU A 554 10.72 -0.95 -24.61
C LEU A 554 11.98 -0.40 -25.31
N CYS A 555 11.79 0.35 -26.40
CA CYS A 555 12.86 0.93 -27.18
C CYS A 555 13.24 2.33 -26.69
N CYS A 556 14.52 2.67 -26.80
CA CYS A 556 15.02 4.00 -26.47
C CYS A 556 14.50 5.01 -27.50
N PRO A 557 13.88 6.13 -27.11
CA PRO A 557 13.42 7.16 -28.05
C PRO A 557 14.53 7.83 -28.88
N ILE A 558 15.81 7.65 -28.51
CA ILE A 558 16.96 8.23 -29.22
C ILE A 558 17.41 7.30 -30.37
N THR A 559 17.45 5.99 -30.14
CA THR A 559 17.98 5.01 -31.10
C THR A 559 16.92 4.12 -31.73
N HIS A 560 15.71 4.08 -31.17
CA HIS A 560 14.64 3.12 -31.49
C HIS A 560 15.05 1.65 -31.32
N GLU A 561 16.08 1.39 -30.50
CA GLU A 561 16.56 0.05 -30.15
C GLU A 561 16.16 -0.31 -28.72
N LEU A 562 16.03 -1.60 -28.41
CA LEU A 562 15.69 -2.11 -27.08
C LEU A 562 16.65 -1.56 -26.02
N MET A 563 16.12 -0.95 -24.95
CA MET A 563 16.95 -0.39 -23.87
C MET A 563 17.72 -1.49 -23.12
N ASN A 564 18.96 -1.20 -22.71
CA ASN A 564 19.73 -2.10 -21.85
C ASN A 564 19.68 -1.69 -20.39
N ASP A 565 19.73 -0.38 -20.13
CA ASP A 565 19.60 0.16 -18.78
C ASP A 565 18.60 1.33 -18.77
N PRO A 566 17.29 1.04 -18.63
CA PRO A 566 16.27 2.06 -18.73
C PRO A 566 16.30 3.02 -17.53
N VAL A 567 16.29 4.32 -17.80
CA VAL A 567 16.26 5.40 -16.82
C VAL A 567 15.19 6.43 -17.16
N ILE A 568 14.52 6.97 -16.14
CA ILE A 568 13.58 8.09 -16.25
C ILE A 568 14.36 9.39 -16.16
N CYS A 569 14.17 10.30 -17.12
CA CYS A 569 14.67 11.67 -17.03
C CYS A 569 13.65 12.57 -16.34
N SER A 570 13.99 13.20 -15.21
CA SER A 570 13.05 14.07 -14.47
C SER A 570 12.73 15.40 -15.15
N LEU A 571 13.42 15.74 -16.24
CA LEU A 571 13.13 16.95 -17.01
C LEU A 571 11.89 16.78 -17.90
N ASP A 572 11.71 15.60 -18.50
CA ASP A 572 10.63 15.32 -19.46
C ASP A 572 9.80 14.07 -19.14
N PHE A 573 10.12 13.38 -18.04
CA PHE A 573 9.47 12.18 -17.52
C PHE A 573 9.42 11.01 -18.51
N ARG A 574 10.38 10.94 -19.45
CA ARG A 574 10.50 9.83 -20.40
C ARG A 574 11.58 8.84 -20.00
N THR A 575 11.42 7.61 -20.45
CA THR A 575 12.40 6.54 -20.26
C THR A 575 13.35 6.48 -21.45
N TYR A 576 14.64 6.39 -21.17
CA TYR A 576 15.71 6.25 -22.16
C TYR A 576 16.70 5.18 -21.72
N ASP A 577 17.55 4.74 -22.64
CA ASP A 577 18.75 4.03 -22.23
C ASP A 577 19.75 4.98 -21.54
N ARG A 578 20.27 4.58 -20.38
CA ARG A 578 21.18 5.39 -19.54
C ARG A 578 22.35 5.93 -20.32
N GLU A 579 23.03 5.10 -21.10
CA GLU A 579 24.27 5.51 -21.77
C GLU A 579 23.98 6.58 -22.82
N LEU A 580 22.90 6.38 -23.57
CA LEU A 580 22.48 7.25 -24.67
C LEU A 580 22.03 8.62 -24.16
N VAL A 581 21.15 8.65 -23.16
CA VAL A 581 20.64 9.91 -22.61
C VAL A 581 21.73 10.66 -21.84
N THR A 582 22.62 9.96 -21.14
CA THR A 582 23.77 10.57 -20.47
C THR A 582 24.69 11.26 -21.47
N ARG A 583 25.02 10.59 -22.58
CA ARG A 583 25.83 11.17 -23.66
C ARG A 583 25.15 12.39 -24.29
N TRP A 584 23.84 12.31 -24.51
CA TRP A 584 23.05 13.41 -25.07
C TRP A 584 23.04 14.64 -24.15
N LEU A 585 22.73 14.46 -22.87
CA LEU A 585 22.63 15.53 -21.88
C LEU A 585 23.98 16.19 -21.60
N LYS A 586 25.08 15.42 -21.58
CA LYS A 586 26.44 15.97 -21.47
C LYS A 586 26.80 16.89 -22.64
N LYS A 587 26.32 16.59 -23.85
CA LYS A 587 26.64 17.35 -25.07
C LYS A 587 25.74 18.57 -25.27
N HIS A 588 24.43 18.42 -25.04
CA HIS A 588 23.45 19.46 -25.41
C HIS A 588 22.85 20.20 -24.21
N ARG A 589 23.03 19.70 -22.98
CA ARG A 589 22.37 20.22 -21.75
C ARG A 589 20.86 20.45 -21.90
N ARG A 590 20.22 19.59 -22.71
CA ARG A 590 18.80 19.63 -23.08
C ARG A 590 18.35 18.22 -23.39
N THR A 591 17.11 17.85 -23.08
CA THR A 591 16.53 16.55 -23.45
C THR A 591 16.34 16.42 -24.96
N PRO A 592 16.23 15.20 -25.52
CA PRO A 592 15.91 15.00 -26.95
C PRO A 592 14.60 15.68 -27.40
N PHE A 593 13.70 15.97 -26.46
CA PHE A 593 12.42 16.65 -26.70
C PHE A 593 12.42 18.13 -26.27
N ASN A 594 13.60 18.78 -26.28
CA ASN A 594 13.77 20.22 -26.10
C ASN A 594 13.43 20.80 -24.73
N VAL A 595 13.57 20.04 -23.63
CA VAL A 595 13.52 20.58 -22.26
C VAL A 595 14.93 20.89 -21.77
N ASP A 596 15.18 22.12 -21.30
CA ASP A 596 16.51 22.59 -20.92
C ASP A 596 16.90 22.20 -19.48
N MET A 597 18.15 21.79 -19.30
CA MET A 597 18.75 21.49 -17.99
C MET A 597 19.33 22.77 -17.37
N LYS A 598 19.11 23.01 -16.07
CA LYS A 598 19.66 24.18 -15.38
C LYS A 598 21.21 24.15 -15.37
N PRO A 599 21.92 25.30 -15.34
CA PRO A 599 23.38 25.34 -15.37
C PRO A 599 24.08 24.56 -14.24
N GLU A 600 23.48 24.57 -13.05
CA GLU A 600 24.03 23.97 -11.82
C GLU A 600 23.70 22.47 -11.67
N GLN A 601 22.77 21.96 -12.46
CA GLN A 601 22.21 20.61 -12.33
C GLN A 601 23.14 19.58 -12.98
N GLN A 602 23.47 18.50 -12.27
CA GLN A 602 24.26 17.40 -12.82
C GLN A 602 23.36 16.41 -13.55
N VAL A 603 23.94 15.66 -14.49
CA VAL A 603 23.20 14.66 -15.28
C VAL A 603 22.72 13.50 -14.40
N ASP A 604 23.51 13.10 -13.40
CA ASP A 604 23.16 11.99 -12.52
C ASP A 604 22.00 12.35 -11.56
N ASP A 605 21.80 13.64 -11.25
CA ASP A 605 20.72 14.12 -10.38
C ASP A 605 19.33 14.09 -11.05
N ILE A 606 19.30 13.89 -12.39
CA ILE A 606 18.06 13.93 -13.19
C ILE A 606 17.73 12.60 -13.85
N LEU A 607 18.57 11.58 -13.68
CA LEU A 607 18.37 10.26 -14.27
C LEU A 607 18.13 9.22 -13.17
N PHE A 608 16.89 8.78 -13.06
CA PHE A 608 16.47 7.81 -12.07
C PHE A 608 16.35 6.42 -12.70
N PRO A 609 16.86 5.33 -12.11
CA PRO A 609 16.67 3.98 -12.64
C PRO A 609 15.18 3.64 -12.82
N ASN A 610 14.78 3.15 -14.00
CA ASN A 610 13.43 2.62 -14.23
C ASN A 610 13.42 1.10 -14.02
N LEU A 611 13.34 0.66 -12.76
CA LEU A 611 13.44 -0.76 -12.41
C LEU A 611 12.28 -1.59 -12.99
N ALA A 612 11.09 -1.00 -13.11
CA ALA A 612 9.92 -1.67 -13.68
C ALA A 612 10.13 -2.00 -15.17
N ILE A 613 10.56 -1.02 -15.98
CA ILE A 613 10.85 -1.25 -17.40
C ILE A 613 12.05 -2.19 -17.56
N LYS A 614 13.05 -2.12 -16.67
CA LYS A 614 14.19 -3.04 -16.67
C LYS A 614 13.72 -4.50 -16.50
N ALA A 615 12.85 -4.76 -15.54
CA ALA A 615 12.28 -6.10 -15.32
C ALA A 615 11.49 -6.61 -16.54
N ILE A 616 10.72 -5.75 -17.20
CA ILE A 616 9.96 -6.12 -18.41
C ILE A 616 10.91 -6.44 -19.58
N ILE A 617 11.96 -5.64 -19.76
CA ILE A 617 12.98 -5.86 -20.80
C ILE A 617 13.73 -7.17 -20.54
N ASP A 618 14.07 -7.45 -19.29
CA ASP A 618 14.78 -8.67 -18.93
C ASP A 618 13.90 -9.91 -19.17
N ALA A 619 12.61 -9.83 -18.85
CA ALA A 619 11.63 -10.87 -19.20
C ALA A 619 11.50 -11.06 -20.73
N TYR A 620 11.46 -9.97 -21.49
CA TYR A 620 11.42 -10.02 -22.95
C TYR A 620 12.69 -10.66 -23.55
N LYS A 621 13.87 -10.31 -23.03
CA LYS A 621 15.15 -10.93 -23.42
C LYS A 621 15.20 -12.42 -23.09
N ALA A 622 14.71 -12.81 -21.91
CA ALA A 622 14.65 -14.20 -21.50
C ALA A 622 13.72 -15.01 -22.42
N PHE A 623 12.58 -14.44 -22.81
CA PHE A 623 11.65 -15.03 -23.77
C PHE A 623 12.31 -15.25 -25.14
N LEU A 624 13.06 -14.27 -25.66
CA LEU A 624 13.75 -14.39 -26.95
C LEU A 624 14.92 -15.38 -26.92
N ALA A 625 15.64 -15.49 -25.79
CA ALA A 625 16.80 -16.37 -25.65
C ALA A 625 16.42 -17.85 -25.57
N ASN A 626 15.18 -18.17 -25.20
CA ASN A 626 14.75 -19.56 -25.02
C ASN A 626 13.27 -19.74 -25.43
N PRO A 627 12.95 -19.65 -26.74
CA PRO A 627 11.58 -19.72 -27.24
C PRO A 627 10.90 -21.07 -26.94
N ASP A 628 11.68 -22.15 -26.77
CA ASP A 628 11.18 -23.48 -26.42
C ASP A 628 10.98 -23.67 -24.91
N ALA A 629 11.65 -22.89 -24.05
CA ALA A 629 11.47 -22.97 -22.59
C ALA A 629 10.19 -22.29 -22.09
N ALA A 630 9.47 -21.55 -22.94
CA ALA A 630 8.11 -21.12 -22.64
C ALA A 630 7.13 -22.31 -22.45
N SER A 631 7.53 -23.52 -22.85
CA SER A 631 6.83 -24.78 -22.50
C SER A 631 7.30 -25.43 -21.20
N PHE A 632 8.37 -24.93 -20.57
CA PHE A 632 9.04 -25.54 -19.41
C PHE A 632 9.18 -24.63 -18.17
N TYR A 633 8.79 -23.35 -18.23
CA TYR A 633 8.57 -22.53 -17.02
C TYR A 633 7.20 -22.78 -16.36
N SER A 634 6.65 -23.99 -16.54
CA SER A 634 5.74 -24.63 -15.60
C SER A 634 6.56 -25.45 -14.60
N CYS A 635 6.43 -25.16 -13.30
CA CYS A 635 7.08 -25.79 -12.15
C CYS A 635 8.56 -25.46 -11.89
N SER A 636 8.78 -24.52 -10.95
CA SER A 636 9.62 -24.74 -9.76
C SER A 636 9.17 -23.80 -8.64
#